data_AF-A0A501XP69-F1
#
_entry.id   AF-A0A501XP69-F1
#
_cell.length_a   1.000
_cell.length_b   1.000
_cell.length_c   1.000
_cell.angle_alpha   90.00
_cell.angle_beta   90.00
_cell.angle_gamma   90.00
#
_symmetry.space_group_name_H-M   'P 1'
#
loop_
_entity.id
_entity.type
_entity.pdbx_description
1 polymer ?
#
loop_
_entity_poly.entity_id
_entity_poly.type
_entity_poly.pdbx_seq_one_letter_code
_entity_poly.pdbx_strand_id
1 'polypeptide(L)'
;MDLYKMSEATQMAKAALEIEIMGEPISRHAEHISRKLVVDVWQQAPALFGGKQGGRPHGISVAAAALALGVRSFSAESDGHSACYTAMGLVLRDIERNQSRYKMANPDFVLVRIAQDAFLEFGQGKIGGDWASAMGFES
;
A
#
# COMPACT_ATOMS: atom_id res chain seq x y z
N MET A 1 -2.86 -7.04 18.41
CA MET A 1 -2.62 -7.11 16.95
C MET A 1 -3.92 -7.56 16.30
N ASP A 2 -4.55 -6.72 15.49
CA ASP A 2 -5.83 -7.06 14.85
C ASP A 2 -5.57 -7.85 13.56
N LEU A 3 -5.62 -9.17 13.68
CA LEU A 3 -5.33 -10.11 12.60
C LEU A 3 -6.33 -10.02 11.44
N TYR A 4 -7.57 -9.59 11.70
CA TYR A 4 -8.61 -9.52 10.67
C TYR A 4 -8.31 -8.43 9.65
N LYS A 5 -8.01 -7.21 10.12
CA LYS A 5 -7.73 -6.07 9.24
C LYS A 5 -6.43 -6.21 8.46
N MET A 6 -5.43 -6.81 9.10
CA MET A 6 -4.18 -7.15 8.42
C MET A 6 -4.41 -8.20 7.32
N SER A 7 -5.24 -9.21 7.58
CA SER A 7 -5.63 -10.21 6.57
C SER A 7 -6.40 -9.59 5.41
N GLU A 8 -7.36 -8.69 5.69
CA GLU A 8 -8.13 -7.97 4.67
C GLU A 8 -7.21 -7.15 3.74
N ALA A 9 -6.31 -6.35 4.32
CA ALA A 9 -5.34 -5.57 3.55
C ALA A 9 -4.39 -6.46 2.72
N THR A 10 -3.94 -7.58 3.30
CA THR A 10 -3.09 -8.57 2.62
C THR A 10 -3.79 -9.16 1.40
N GLN A 11 -5.07 -9.52 1.53
CA GLN A 11 -5.88 -10.05 0.43
C GLN A 11 -6.09 -9.01 -0.68
N MET A 12 -6.36 -7.75 -0.32
CA MET A 12 -6.53 -6.67 -1.30
C MET A 12 -5.23 -6.38 -2.06
N ALA A 13 -4.09 -6.29 -1.37
CA ALA A 13 -2.80 -6.10 -2.00
C ALA A 13 -2.40 -7.29 -2.88
N LYS A 14 -2.66 -8.52 -2.41
CA LYS A 14 -2.45 -9.75 -3.20
C LYS A 14 -3.29 -9.74 -4.47
N ALA A 15 -4.59 -9.47 -4.38
CA ALA A 15 -5.48 -9.47 -5.53
C ALA A 15 -5.02 -8.45 -6.58
N ALA A 16 -4.56 -7.27 -6.15
CA ALA A 16 -4.02 -6.26 -7.05
C ALA A 16 -2.72 -6.72 -7.74
N LEU A 17 -1.82 -7.38 -7.00
CA LEU A 17 -0.63 -7.99 -7.58
C LEU A 17 -1.02 -9.07 -8.59
N GLU A 18 -1.93 -9.99 -8.25
CA GLU A 18 -2.34 -11.10 -9.13
C GLU A 18 -2.98 -10.64 -10.44
N ILE A 19 -3.70 -9.50 -10.45
CA ILE A 19 -4.29 -8.93 -11.68
C ILE A 19 -3.22 -8.49 -12.68
N GLU A 20 -2.08 -7.97 -12.19
CA GLU A 20 -0.97 -7.56 -13.05
C GLU A 20 -0.20 -8.76 -13.61
N ILE A 21 -0.23 -9.90 -12.90
CA ILE A 21 0.68 -11.02 -13.13
C ILE A 21 0.02 -12.15 -13.93
N MET A 22 -0.73 -11.84 -14.99
CA MET A 22 -1.10 -12.87 -15.97
C MET A 22 0.15 -13.31 -16.77
N GLY A 23 0.95 -14.21 -16.18
CA GLY A 23 2.00 -14.95 -16.89
C GLY A 23 3.41 -14.99 -16.26
N GLU A 24 3.68 -14.25 -15.19
CA GLU A 24 5.05 -14.02 -14.66
C GLU A 24 5.32 -14.74 -13.29
N PRO A 25 6.61 -15.03 -12.94
CA PRO A 25 6.99 -15.80 -11.73
C PRO A 25 6.62 -15.16 -10.38
N ILE A 26 6.39 -13.84 -10.34
CA ILE A 26 6.02 -13.11 -9.12
C ILE A 26 4.63 -13.49 -8.59
N SER A 27 3.75 -14.04 -9.43
CA SER A 27 2.40 -14.48 -9.01
C SER A 27 2.46 -15.54 -7.92
N ARG A 28 3.48 -16.42 -7.99
CA ARG A 28 3.76 -17.45 -6.98
C ARG A 28 4.21 -16.86 -5.63
N HIS A 29 4.64 -15.60 -5.62
CA HIS A 29 5.12 -14.89 -4.44
C HIS A 29 4.17 -13.77 -4.00
N ALA A 30 3.06 -13.51 -4.72
CA ALA A 30 2.14 -12.41 -4.43
C ALA A 30 1.62 -12.44 -2.99
N GLU A 31 1.26 -13.62 -2.48
CA GLU A 31 0.88 -13.84 -1.08
C GLU A 31 2.00 -13.46 -0.09
N HIS A 32 3.23 -13.90 -0.38
CA HIS A 32 4.36 -13.65 0.51
C HIS A 32 4.74 -12.16 0.52
N ILE A 33 4.80 -11.54 -0.67
CA ILE A 33 5.12 -10.13 -0.85
C ILE A 33 4.04 -9.26 -0.20
N SER A 34 2.76 -9.48 -0.51
CA SER A 34 1.67 -8.67 0.05
C SER A 34 1.63 -8.76 1.57
N ARG A 35 1.77 -9.96 2.13
CA ARG A 35 1.79 -10.17 3.58
C ARG A 35 2.96 -9.44 4.22
N LYS A 36 4.16 -9.56 3.64
CA LYS A 36 5.35 -8.88 4.15
C LYS A 36 5.15 -7.36 4.15
N LEU A 37 4.75 -6.79 3.01
CA LEU A 37 4.57 -5.34 2.87
C LEU A 37 3.50 -4.79 3.82
N VAL A 38 2.39 -5.51 4.00
CA VAL A 38 1.34 -5.10 4.95
C VAL A 38 1.84 -5.17 6.39
N VAL A 39 2.60 -6.21 6.76
CA VAL A 39 3.22 -6.30 8.10
C VAL A 39 4.20 -5.16 8.32
N ASP A 40 5.05 -4.88 7.34
CA ASP A 40 6.09 -3.84 7.43
C ASP A 40 5.46 -2.45 7.59
N VAL A 41 4.43 -2.11 6.79
CA VAL A 41 3.66 -0.86 6.94
C VAL A 41 3.02 -0.78 8.33
N TRP A 42 2.44 -1.88 8.80
CA TRP A 42 1.78 -1.91 10.11
C TRP A 42 2.74 -1.68 11.25
N GLN A 43 3.96 -2.24 11.16
CA GLN A 43 5.02 -2.10 12.16
C GLN A 43 5.63 -0.70 12.19
N GLN A 44 5.65 0.02 11.06
CA GLN A 44 6.20 1.37 11.02
C GLN A 44 5.24 2.43 11.60
N ALA A 45 3.92 2.20 11.61
CA ALA A 45 2.95 3.13 12.23
C ALA A 45 1.85 2.43 13.07
N PRO A 46 2.21 1.66 14.11
CA PRO A 46 1.25 0.84 14.86
C PRO A 46 0.17 1.66 15.57
N ALA A 47 0.44 2.92 15.92
CA ALA A 47 -0.51 3.83 16.52
C ALA A 47 -1.67 4.21 15.56
N LEU A 48 -1.37 4.36 14.27
CA LEU A 48 -2.33 4.65 13.21
C LEU A 48 -3.29 3.46 13.02
N PHE A 49 -2.74 2.24 12.96
CA PHE A 49 -3.52 1.02 12.75
C PHE A 49 -4.18 0.48 14.03
N GLY A 50 -3.75 0.95 15.20
CA GLY A 50 -4.34 0.60 16.49
C GLY A 50 -5.73 1.21 16.73
N GLY A 51 -6.15 2.18 15.91
CA GLY A 51 -7.47 2.83 16.00
C GLY A 51 -7.58 3.88 17.11
N LYS A 52 -6.47 4.28 17.74
CA LYS A 52 -6.44 5.30 18.81
C LYS A 52 -6.74 6.73 18.30
N GLN A 53 -6.69 6.97 16.99
CA GLN A 53 -6.89 8.29 16.36
C GLN A 53 -8.07 8.33 15.38
N GLY A 54 -9.29 8.04 15.84
CA GLY A 54 -10.49 8.32 15.04
C GLY A 54 -10.96 7.21 14.09
N GLY A 55 -10.56 5.96 14.34
CA GLY A 55 -10.99 4.78 13.59
C GLY A 55 -9.82 4.01 12.99
N ARG A 56 -10.07 2.75 12.63
CA ARG A 56 -9.06 1.93 11.94
C ARG A 56 -9.19 2.15 10.44
N PRO A 57 -8.08 2.27 9.70
CA PRO A 57 -8.14 2.42 8.26
C PRO A 57 -8.76 1.18 7.59
N HIS A 58 -9.44 1.42 6.49
CA HIS A 58 -9.98 0.44 5.58
C HIS A 58 -8.86 -0.40 4.94
N GLY A 59 -9.06 -1.69 4.72
CA GLY A 59 -8.02 -2.58 4.18
C GLY A 59 -7.42 -2.09 2.85
N ILE A 60 -8.23 -1.43 2.02
CA ILE A 60 -7.82 -0.94 0.69
C ILE A 60 -6.81 0.22 0.76
N SER A 61 -6.93 1.11 1.76
CA SER A 61 -5.98 2.21 1.94
C SER A 61 -4.66 1.68 2.50
N VAL A 62 -4.73 0.68 3.40
CA VAL A 62 -3.57 -0.05 3.89
C VAL A 62 -2.87 -0.81 2.76
N ALA A 63 -3.63 -1.45 1.86
CA ALA A 63 -3.09 -2.11 0.68
C ALA A 63 -2.37 -1.11 -0.24
N ALA A 64 -2.95 0.06 -0.49
CA ALA A 64 -2.32 1.13 -1.28
C ALA A 64 -0.97 1.56 -0.66
N ALA A 65 -0.94 1.82 0.65
CA ALA A 65 0.28 2.19 1.35
C ALA A 65 1.32 1.06 1.38
N ALA A 66 0.90 -0.19 1.51
CA ALA A 66 1.79 -1.36 1.47
C ALA A 66 2.44 -1.52 0.09
N LEU A 67 1.69 -1.32 -0.98
CA LEU A 67 2.23 -1.35 -2.34
C LEU A 67 3.20 -0.18 -2.56
N ALA A 68 2.90 1.02 -2.06
CA ALA A 68 3.81 2.17 -2.09
C ALA A 68 5.14 1.88 -1.39
N LEU A 69 5.10 1.21 -0.22
CA LEU A 69 6.29 0.72 0.47
C LEU A 69 7.07 -0.25 -0.42
N GLY A 70 6.39 -1.16 -1.11
CA GLY A 70 7.01 -2.09 -2.06
C GLY A 70 7.75 -1.37 -3.19
N VAL A 71 7.12 -0.36 -3.81
CA VAL A 71 7.77 0.43 -4.87
C VAL A 71 9.02 1.15 -4.37
N ARG A 72 8.99 1.69 -3.14
CA ARG A 72 10.15 2.36 -2.54
C ARG A 72 11.24 1.41 -2.05
N SER A 73 10.89 0.20 -1.67
CA SER A 73 11.82 -0.77 -1.05
C SER A 73 12.51 -1.67 -2.07
N PHE A 74 11.85 -1.96 -3.19
CA PHE A 74 12.43 -2.76 -4.26
C PHE A 74 13.27 -1.90 -5.20
N SER A 75 14.36 -2.47 -5.74
CA SER A 75 15.16 -1.79 -6.76
C SER A 75 14.31 -1.51 -7.99
N ALA A 76 14.46 -0.33 -8.59
CA ALA A 76 13.68 0.09 -9.75
C ALA A 76 13.74 -0.90 -10.93
N GLU A 77 14.86 -1.63 -11.05
CA GLU A 77 15.10 -2.65 -12.10
C GLU A 77 14.45 -4.01 -11.78
N SER A 78 13.87 -4.19 -10.60
CA SER A 78 13.27 -5.47 -10.21
C SER A 78 11.82 -5.60 -10.66
N ASP A 79 11.43 -6.82 -11.04
CA ASP A 79 10.04 -7.14 -11.35
C ASP A 79 9.10 -6.84 -10.17
N GLY A 80 9.60 -6.94 -8.94
CA GLY A 80 8.85 -6.61 -7.73
C GLY A 80 8.47 -5.14 -7.65
N HIS A 81 9.37 -4.24 -8.08
CA HIS A 81 9.10 -2.81 -8.15
C HIS A 81 7.99 -2.51 -9.15
N SER A 82 8.12 -3.00 -10.39
CA SER A 82 7.10 -2.80 -11.45
C SER A 82 5.75 -3.39 -11.05
N ALA A 83 5.74 -4.60 -10.47
CA ALA A 83 4.51 -5.23 -10.01
C ALA A 83 3.82 -4.42 -8.91
N CYS A 84 4.56 -3.94 -7.91
CA CYS A 84 4.01 -3.08 -6.87
C CYS A 84 3.51 -1.75 -7.43
N TYR A 85 4.20 -1.17 -8.41
CA TYR A 85 3.82 0.10 -9.03
C TYR A 85 2.51 -0.02 -9.80
N THR A 86 2.37 -1.04 -10.67
CA THR A 86 1.11 -1.22 -11.40
C THR A 86 -0.03 -1.60 -10.45
N ALA A 87 0.19 -2.52 -9.51
CA ALA A 87 -0.81 -2.90 -8.52
C ALA A 87 -1.28 -1.70 -7.69
N MET A 88 -0.36 -0.80 -7.31
CA MET A 88 -0.70 0.45 -6.63
C MET A 88 -1.62 1.32 -7.50
N GLY A 89 -1.30 1.49 -8.79
CA GLY A 89 -2.16 2.21 -9.74
C GLY A 89 -3.56 1.61 -9.85
N LEU A 90 -3.68 0.27 -9.86
CA LEU A 90 -4.97 -0.43 -9.86
C LEU A 90 -5.79 -0.14 -8.60
N VAL A 91 -5.16 -0.21 -7.43
CA VAL A 91 -5.81 0.08 -6.14
C VAL A 91 -6.23 1.55 -6.05
N LEU A 92 -5.36 2.49 -6.43
CA LEU A 92 -5.67 3.92 -6.42
C LEU A 92 -6.85 4.24 -7.35
N ARG A 93 -6.87 3.66 -8.55
CA ARG A 93 -8.00 3.80 -9.48
C ARG A 93 -9.29 3.22 -8.93
N ASP A 94 -9.21 2.10 -8.22
CA ASP A 94 -10.39 1.50 -7.58
C ASP A 94 -10.93 2.39 -6.44
N ILE A 95 -10.04 2.92 -5.61
CA ILE A 95 -10.38 3.89 -4.57
C ILE A 95 -11.06 5.12 -5.17
N GLU A 96 -10.50 5.71 -6.22
CA GLU A 96 -11.09 6.89 -6.88
C GLU A 96 -12.52 6.61 -7.37
N ARG A 97 -12.76 5.44 -7.96
CA ARG A 97 -14.07 5.03 -8.49
C ARG A 97 -15.08 4.65 -7.40
N ASN A 98 -14.62 4.10 -6.29
CA ASN A 98 -15.46 3.46 -5.28
C ASN A 98 -15.36 4.09 -3.88
N GLN A 99 -14.71 5.24 -3.71
CA GLN A 99 -14.49 5.89 -2.40
C GLN A 99 -15.76 6.05 -1.56
N SER A 100 -16.90 6.35 -2.18
CA SER A 100 -18.18 6.52 -1.49
C SER A 100 -18.71 5.23 -0.84
N ARG A 101 -18.25 4.06 -1.32
CA ARG A 101 -18.62 2.74 -0.79
C ARG A 101 -17.72 2.32 0.38
N TYR A 102 -16.47 2.77 0.39
CA TYR A 102 -15.47 2.35 1.38
C TYR A 102 -15.59 3.01 2.74
N LYS A 103 -16.42 4.05 2.89
CA LYS A 103 -16.63 4.79 4.15
C LYS A 103 -15.29 5.17 4.81
N MET A 104 -14.40 5.76 4.01
CA MET A 104 -13.05 6.11 4.44
C MET A 104 -13.06 7.13 5.59
N ALA A 105 -12.17 6.92 6.56
CA ALA A 105 -11.92 7.82 7.67
C ALA A 105 -10.64 8.63 7.43
N ASN A 106 -10.36 9.61 8.31
CA ASN A 106 -9.17 10.46 8.19
C ASN A 106 -7.84 9.69 7.99
N PRO A 107 -7.57 8.57 8.70
CA PRO A 107 -6.37 7.77 8.46
C PRO A 107 -6.26 7.21 7.04
N ASP A 108 -7.39 6.89 6.39
CA ASP A 108 -7.41 6.35 5.03
C ASP A 108 -6.90 7.36 4.02
N PHE A 109 -7.33 8.63 4.15
CA PHE A 109 -6.90 9.68 3.22
C PHE A 109 -5.39 9.95 3.33
N VAL A 110 -4.81 9.80 4.52
CA VAL A 110 -3.35 9.90 4.71
C VAL A 110 -2.64 8.76 3.99
N LEU A 111 -3.10 7.52 4.17
CA LEU A 111 -2.52 6.34 3.53
C LEU A 111 -2.66 6.38 2.00
N VAL A 112 -3.81 6.83 1.51
CA VAL A 112 -4.04 7.03 0.07
C VAL A 112 -3.13 8.11 -0.47
N ARG A 113 -2.97 9.23 0.22
CA ARG A 113 -2.07 10.31 -0.21
C ARG A 113 -0.63 9.82 -0.33
N ILE A 114 -0.13 9.03 0.62
CA ILE A 114 1.22 8.45 0.54
C ILE A 114 1.39 7.58 -0.70
N ALA A 115 0.39 6.76 -1.02
CA ALA A 115 0.42 5.95 -2.23
C ALA A 115 0.34 6.81 -3.50
N GLN A 116 -0.45 7.88 -3.51
CA GLN A 116 -0.49 8.83 -4.63
C GLN A 116 0.83 9.56 -4.81
N ASP A 117 1.45 10.04 -3.73
CA ASP A 117 2.73 10.72 -3.76
C ASP A 117 3.82 9.79 -4.30
N ALA A 118 3.89 8.54 -3.80
CA ALA A 118 4.77 7.53 -4.34
C ALA A 118 4.50 7.30 -5.85
N PHE A 119 3.24 7.11 -6.24
CA PHE A 119 2.87 6.91 -7.64
C PHE A 119 3.35 8.07 -8.54
N LEU A 120 3.19 9.32 -8.10
CA LEU A 120 3.64 10.50 -8.84
C LEU A 120 5.16 10.65 -8.85
N GLU A 121 5.84 10.40 -7.73
CA GLU A 121 7.31 10.42 -7.62
C GLU A 121 7.92 9.48 -8.67
N PHE A 122 7.43 8.24 -8.74
CA PHE A 122 7.91 7.24 -9.70
C PHE A 122 7.52 7.59 -11.14
N GLY A 123 6.29 8.04 -11.38
CA GLY A 123 5.86 8.52 -12.70
C GLY A 123 6.69 9.71 -13.22
N GLN A 124 7.32 10.48 -12.33
CA GLN A 124 8.18 11.62 -12.64
C GLN A 124 9.70 11.28 -12.60
N GLY A 125 10.08 10.04 -12.32
CA GLY A 125 11.49 9.63 -12.21
C GLY A 125 12.24 10.15 -10.98
N LYS A 126 11.53 10.60 -9.93
CA LYS A 126 12.11 11.00 -8.65
C LYS A 126 12.21 9.78 -7.75
N ILE A 127 13.42 9.29 -7.51
CA ILE A 127 13.68 8.17 -6.60
C ILE A 127 14.22 8.73 -5.28
N GLY A 128 13.55 8.43 -4.17
CA GLY A 128 14.08 8.64 -2.82
C GLY A 128 13.18 9.52 -1.95
N GLY A 129 12.39 8.88 -1.10
CA GLY A 129 11.65 9.53 -0.02
C GLY A 129 11.42 8.55 1.11
N ASP A 130 11.95 8.88 2.30
CA ASP A 130 11.67 8.13 3.53
C ASP A 130 10.16 8.18 3.84
N TRP A 131 9.58 7.02 4.11
CA TRP A 131 8.17 6.86 4.42
C TRP A 131 7.78 7.58 5.72
N ALA A 132 8.70 7.69 6.69
CA ALA A 132 8.48 8.41 7.93
C ALA A 132 8.34 9.93 7.70
N SER A 133 9.19 10.50 6.84
CA SER A 133 9.13 11.92 6.46
C SER A 133 7.87 12.25 5.65
N ALA A 134 7.43 11.35 4.75
CA ALA A 134 6.19 11.52 3.97
C ALA A 134 4.91 11.55 4.82
N MET A 135 4.95 10.91 5.99
CA MET A 135 3.84 10.87 6.94
C MET A 135 3.85 12.04 7.94
N GLY A 136 4.91 12.85 7.99
CA GLY A 136 5.06 13.92 8.98
C GLY A 136 5.19 13.40 10.41
N PHE A 137 5.74 12.20 10.61
CA PHE A 137 5.99 11.60 11.94
C PHE A 137 7.37 11.92 12.52
N GLU A 138 8.12 12.84 11.92
CA GLU A 138 9.37 13.33 12.51
C GLU A 138 9.06 14.19 13.74
N SER A 139 9.62 13.79 14.88
CA SER A 139 9.60 14.49 16.16
C SER A 139 10.60 15.64 16.21
#